data_AF-A0A183EQ24-F1
#
_entry.id   AF-A0A183EQ24-F1
#
_cell.length_a   1.000
_cell.length_b   1.000
_cell.length_c   1.000
_cell.angle_alpha   90.00
_cell.angle_beta   90.00
_cell.angle_gamma   90.00
#
_symmetry.space_group_name_H-M   'P 1'
#
loop_
_entity.id
_entity.type
_entity.pdbx_description
1 polymer ?
#
loop_
_entity_poly.entity_id
_entity_poly.type
_entity_poly.pdbx_seq_one_letter_code
_entity_poly.pdbx_strand_id
1 'polypeptide(L)'
;LGTAYTHGLQYARGEFVVLMDADLSHHPKFIPEMIKLQRHKNYDIVTGTRYAHGGGVCGWDLKRKLISRGANFLAQFLLRPGVSDLTGSFRLYRKEVLARLIADSVSKGYVFQMEMMFRASKLNYRIGEVPISFVDRFYGESKLGGQEIVDYIKGLLYLFVFV
;
A
#
# COMPACT_ATOMS: atom_id res chain seq x y z
N LEU A 1 6.24 4.64 10.21
CA LEU A 1 5.30 4.90 9.10
C LEU A 1 3.94 5.36 9.61
N GLY A 2 3.20 4.55 10.40
CA GLY A 2 1.88 4.95 10.92
C GLY A 2 1.79 6.34 11.56
N THR A 3 2.72 6.71 12.46
CA THR A 3 2.72 8.01 13.16
C THR A 3 2.80 9.24 12.25
N ALA A 4 3.55 9.15 11.14
CA ALA A 4 3.68 10.25 10.18
C ALA A 4 2.37 10.46 9.40
N TYR A 5 1.66 9.37 9.07
CA TYR A 5 0.35 9.46 8.44
C TYR A 5 -0.71 10.02 9.38
N THR A 6 -0.71 9.62 10.65
CA THR A 6 -1.59 10.20 11.68
C THR A 6 -1.38 11.71 11.79
N HIS A 7 -0.12 12.16 11.84
CA HIS A 7 0.20 13.58 11.90
C HIS A 7 -0.23 14.30 10.62
N GLY A 8 0.09 13.79 9.43
CA GLY A 8 -0.31 14.40 8.16
C GLY A 8 -1.83 14.52 8.00
N LEU A 9 -2.57 13.53 8.48
CA LEU A 9 -4.04 13.51 8.44
C LEU A 9 -4.69 14.65 9.25
N GLN A 10 -4.05 15.10 10.33
CA GLN A 10 -4.52 16.23 11.13
C GLN A 10 -4.52 17.54 10.34
N TYR A 11 -3.62 17.70 9.38
CA TYR A 11 -3.49 18.91 8.55
C TYR A 11 -4.17 18.77 7.19
N ALA A 12 -4.51 17.55 6.75
CA ALA A 12 -5.18 17.31 5.48
C ALA A 12 -6.59 17.90 5.49
N ARG A 13 -6.88 18.81 4.54
CA ARG A 13 -8.19 19.50 4.44
C ARG A 13 -9.12 18.93 3.36
N GLY A 14 -8.61 18.12 2.44
CA GLY A 14 -9.40 17.52 1.37
C GLY A 14 -10.30 16.38 1.86
N GLU A 15 -11.38 16.10 1.11
CA GLU A 15 -12.20 14.90 1.28
C GLU A 15 -11.41 13.62 0.97
N PHE A 16 -10.43 13.72 0.08
CA PHE A 16 -9.53 12.64 -0.29
C PHE A 16 -8.08 12.96 0.08
N VAL A 17 -7.35 11.93 0.47
CA VAL A 17 -5.93 12.00 0.84
C VAL A 17 -5.14 11.04 -0.04
N VAL A 18 -4.08 11.54 -0.67
CA VAL A 18 -3.12 10.71 -1.41
C VAL A 18 -1.87 10.54 -0.56
N LEU A 19 -1.52 9.30 -0.25
CA LEU A 19 -0.24 8.93 0.34
C LEU A 19 0.73 8.60 -0.79
N MET A 20 1.91 9.21 -0.81
CA MET A 20 2.99 8.88 -1.74
C MET A 20 4.36 9.01 -1.06
N ASP A 21 5.35 8.29 -1.56
CA ASP A 21 6.73 8.43 -1.08
C ASP A 21 7.37 9.68 -1.71
N ALA A 22 8.16 10.42 -0.92
CA ALA A 22 8.77 11.68 -1.34
C ALA A 22 9.99 11.53 -2.28
N ASP A 23 10.45 10.30 -2.54
CA ASP A 23 11.63 10.01 -3.35
C ASP A 23 11.34 9.86 -4.86
N LEU A 24 10.11 10.20 -5.28
CA LEU A 24 9.61 10.11 -6.66
C LEU A 24 9.60 8.70 -7.27
N SER A 25 9.85 7.64 -6.49
CA SER A 25 9.63 6.26 -6.94
C SER A 25 8.16 6.02 -7.31
N HIS A 26 7.27 6.77 -6.66
CA HIS A 26 5.85 6.89 -6.99
C HIS A 26 5.61 8.17 -7.79
N HIS A 27 5.56 8.04 -9.12
CA HIS A 27 5.45 9.20 -10.00
C HIS A 27 4.05 9.87 -9.90
N PRO A 28 3.94 11.18 -9.58
CA PRO A 28 2.65 11.87 -9.42
C PRO A 28 1.73 11.85 -10.66
N LYS A 29 2.28 11.56 -11.84
CA LYS A 29 1.52 11.38 -13.11
C LYS A 29 0.34 10.40 -13.02
N PHE A 30 0.37 9.47 -12.07
CA PHE A 30 -0.71 8.49 -11.89
C PHE A 30 -1.87 9.03 -11.03
N ILE A 31 -1.69 10.13 -10.29
CA ILE A 31 -2.74 10.72 -9.44
C ILE A 31 -4.01 11.06 -10.23
N PRO A 32 -3.95 11.70 -11.42
CA PRO A 32 -5.14 11.95 -12.22
C PRO A 32 -5.92 10.69 -12.58
N GLU A 33 -5.23 9.58 -12.87
CA GLU A 33 -5.86 8.30 -13.18
C GLU A 33 -6.52 7.68 -11.94
N MET A 34 -5.86 7.75 -10.78
CA MET A 34 -6.43 7.31 -9.50
C MET A 34 -7.70 8.10 -9.15
N ILE A 35 -7.69 9.42 -9.34
CA ILE A 35 -8.86 10.28 -9.15
C ILE A 35 -9.97 9.92 -10.14
N LYS A 36 -9.64 9.70 -11.42
CA LYS A 36 -10.60 9.31 -12.45
C LYS A 36 -11.28 7.98 -12.11
N LEU A 37 -10.52 6.97 -11.71
CA LEU A 37 -11.05 5.66 -11.32
C LEU A 37 -11.91 5.78 -10.06
N GLN A 38 -11.45 6.52 -9.05
CA GLN A 38 -12.20 6.80 -7.83
C GLN A 38 -13.57 7.41 -8.18
N ARG A 39 -13.60 8.48 -8.98
CA ARG A 39 -14.84 9.18 -9.36
C ARG A 39 -15.78 8.29 -10.16
N HIS A 40 -15.24 7.52 -11.10
CA HIS A 40 -16.06 6.71 -12.00
C HIS A 40 -16.72 5.52 -11.28
N LYS A 41 -16.04 4.89 -10.32
CA LYS A 41 -16.54 3.70 -9.62
C LYS A 41 -16.98 3.95 -8.19
N ASN A 42 -16.75 5.15 -7.67
CA ASN A 42 -16.99 5.53 -6.28
C ASN A 42 -16.25 4.61 -5.29
N TYR A 43 -14.94 4.43 -5.49
CA TYR A 43 -14.10 3.65 -4.59
C TYR A 43 -13.77 4.41 -3.31
N ASP A 44 -13.59 3.66 -2.22
CA ASP A 44 -13.15 4.17 -0.93
C ASP A 44 -11.63 4.33 -0.89
N ILE A 45 -10.95 3.42 -1.59
CA ILE A 45 -9.50 3.36 -1.71
C ILE A 45 -9.16 3.07 -3.17
N VAL A 46 -8.19 3.79 -3.71
CA VAL A 46 -7.53 3.44 -4.98
C VAL A 46 -6.05 3.23 -4.71
N THR A 47 -5.53 2.04 -4.98
CA THR A 47 -4.11 1.71 -4.80
C THR A 47 -3.40 1.66 -6.14
N GLY A 48 -2.19 2.21 -6.18
CA GLY A 48 -1.25 1.89 -7.22
C GLY A 48 -0.78 0.44 -7.07
N THR A 49 -0.73 -0.31 -8.17
CA THR A 49 -0.22 -1.68 -8.18
C THR A 49 0.90 -1.86 -9.20
N ARG A 50 1.95 -2.55 -8.78
CA ARG A 50 3.07 -2.94 -9.65
C ARG A 50 2.83 -4.27 -10.38
N TYR A 51 1.78 -5.01 -10.01
CA TYR A 51 1.58 -6.39 -10.45
C TYR A 51 0.36 -6.60 -11.35
N ALA A 52 -0.56 -5.63 -11.44
CA ALA A 52 -1.62 -5.67 -12.44
C ALA A 52 -1.06 -5.47 -13.85
N HIS A 53 -1.83 -5.88 -14.85
CA HIS A 53 -1.48 -5.70 -16.26
C HIS A 53 -1.23 -4.21 -16.58
N GLY A 54 -0.07 -3.90 -17.16
CA GLY A 54 0.39 -2.51 -17.40
C GLY A 54 1.21 -1.89 -16.26
N GLY A 55 1.28 -2.55 -15.10
CA GLY A 55 2.14 -2.17 -13.98
C GLY A 55 3.53 -2.78 -14.09
N GLY A 56 4.50 -2.25 -13.33
CA GLY A 56 5.83 -2.84 -13.32
C GLY A 56 6.83 -2.16 -12.38
N VAL A 57 8.00 -2.78 -12.29
CA VAL A 57 9.16 -2.28 -11.53
C VAL A 57 10.36 -2.12 -12.47
N CYS A 58 10.99 -0.95 -12.44
CA CYS A 58 12.19 -0.62 -13.21
C CYS A 58 13.38 -0.45 -12.25
N GLY A 59 14.52 -1.06 -12.57
CA GLY A 59 15.77 -0.94 -11.77
C GLY A 59 15.96 -1.97 -10.66
N TRP A 60 14.96 -2.79 -10.34
CA TRP A 60 15.11 -3.85 -9.33
C TRP A 60 15.91 -5.05 -9.84
N ASP A 61 16.80 -5.58 -9.00
CA ASP A 61 17.45 -6.87 -9.22
C ASP A 61 16.43 -8.03 -9.13
N LEU A 62 16.83 -9.21 -9.63
CA LEU A 62 15.95 -10.37 -9.66
C LEU A 62 15.58 -10.84 -8.25
N LYS A 63 16.52 -10.74 -7.29
CA LYS A 63 16.33 -11.15 -5.91
C LYS A 63 15.22 -10.33 -5.23
N ARG A 64 15.25 -9.00 -5.34
CA ARG A 64 14.24 -8.09 -4.79
C ARG A 64 12.89 -8.32 -5.44
N LYS A 65 12.85 -8.54 -6.77
CA LYS A 65 11.61 -8.91 -7.48
C LYS A 65 11.00 -10.19 -6.91
N LEU A 66 11.80 -11.23 -6.72
CA LEU A 66 11.34 -12.51 -6.17
C LEU A 66 10.84 -12.40 -4.74
N ILE A 67 11.61 -11.75 -3.85
CA ILE A 67 11.22 -11.54 -2.44
C ILE A 67 9.90 -10.80 -2.37
N SER A 68 9.76 -9.71 -3.15
CA SER A 68 8.57 -8.88 -3.13
C SER A 68 7.34 -9.60 -3.70
N ARG A 69 7.48 -10.38 -4.78
CA ARG A 69 6.40 -11.22 -5.31
C ARG A 69 6.02 -12.33 -4.34
N GLY A 70 6.99 -12.98 -3.69
CA GLY A 70 6.75 -14.02 -2.68
C GLY A 70 5.99 -13.49 -1.46
N ALA A 71 6.41 -12.34 -0.93
CA ALA A 71 5.73 -11.68 0.19
C ALA A 71 4.28 -11.29 -0.15
N ASN A 72 4.05 -10.75 -1.36
CA ASN A 72 2.71 -10.43 -1.84
C ASN A 72 1.86 -11.68 -2.06
N PHE A 73 2.43 -12.74 -2.65
CA PHE A 73 1.73 -14.01 -2.86
C PHE A 73 1.29 -14.64 -1.53
N LEU A 74 2.18 -14.72 -0.54
CA LEU A 74 1.87 -15.28 0.77
C LEU A 74 0.77 -14.47 1.47
N ALA A 75 0.85 -13.14 1.41
CA ALA A 75 -0.16 -12.27 2.01
C ALA A 75 -1.52 -12.38 1.29
N GLN A 76 -1.54 -12.46 -0.04
CA GLN A 76 -2.78 -12.71 -0.81
C GLN A 76 -3.39 -14.08 -0.49
N PHE A 77 -2.57 -15.12 -0.36
CA PHE A 77 -3.05 -16.47 -0.08
C PHE A 77 -3.69 -16.59 1.31
N LEU A 78 -3.03 -16.04 2.34
CA LEU A 78 -3.49 -16.13 3.73
C LEU A 78 -4.62 -15.15 4.04
N LEU A 79 -4.49 -13.88 3.60
CA LEU A 79 -5.42 -12.81 4.00
C LEU A 79 -6.56 -12.59 3.00
N ARG A 80 -6.40 -13.03 1.74
CA ARG A 80 -7.36 -12.87 0.64
C ARG A 80 -8.02 -11.48 0.55
N PRO A 81 -7.25 -10.38 0.55
CA PRO A 81 -7.80 -9.03 0.64
C PRO A 81 -8.44 -8.50 -0.66
N GLY A 82 -8.38 -9.27 -1.76
CA GLY A 82 -8.93 -8.86 -3.05
C GLY A 82 -8.13 -7.79 -3.81
N VAL A 83 -6.86 -7.59 -3.44
CA VAL A 83 -5.94 -6.63 -4.08
C VAL A 83 -4.61 -7.31 -4.44
N SER A 84 -3.98 -6.86 -5.53
CA SER A 84 -2.77 -7.47 -6.09
C SER A 84 -1.47 -6.99 -5.43
N ASP A 85 -1.46 -5.78 -4.85
CA ASP A 85 -0.29 -5.19 -4.21
C ASP A 85 -0.55 -4.72 -2.77
N LEU A 86 -0.10 -5.51 -1.81
CA LEU A 86 -0.22 -5.23 -0.37
C LEU A 86 0.97 -4.47 0.20
N THR A 87 2.07 -4.39 -0.54
CA THR A 87 3.32 -3.77 -0.07
C THR A 87 3.52 -2.36 -0.60
N GLY A 88 2.72 -1.91 -1.58
CA GLY A 88 2.74 -0.55 -2.11
C GLY A 88 2.11 0.49 -1.15
N SER A 89 2.71 1.67 -1.04
CA SER A 89 2.23 2.79 -0.21
C SER A 89 1.46 3.86 -0.99
N PHE A 90 1.53 3.85 -2.33
CA PHE A 90 0.91 4.87 -3.17
C PHE A 90 -0.59 4.66 -3.33
N ARG A 91 -1.36 5.39 -2.53
CA ARG A 91 -2.79 5.13 -2.34
C ARG A 91 -3.56 6.42 -2.18
N LEU A 92 -4.70 6.50 -2.84
CA LEU A 92 -5.73 7.51 -2.64
C LEU A 92 -6.79 6.91 -1.71
N TYR A 93 -7.13 7.64 -0.65
CA TYR A 93 -8.17 7.26 0.30
C TYR A 93 -9.23 8.35 0.40
N ARG A 94 -10.47 7.96 0.68
CA ARG A 94 -11.39 8.82 1.44
C ARG A 94 -10.80 9.15 2.80
N LYS A 95 -10.88 10.40 3.22
CA LYS A 95 -10.23 10.88 4.46
C LYS A 95 -10.73 10.12 5.69
N GLU A 96 -12.04 9.90 5.79
CA GLU A 96 -12.70 9.16 6.86
C GLU A 96 -12.29 7.68 6.90
N VAL A 97 -12.09 7.07 5.73
CA VAL A 97 -11.63 5.69 5.61
C VAL A 97 -10.19 5.56 6.09
N LEU A 98 -9.31 6.48 5.68
CA LEU A 98 -7.93 6.52 6.17
C LEU A 98 -7.88 6.74 7.69
N ALA A 99 -8.71 7.64 8.22
CA ALA A 99 -8.79 7.90 9.66
C ALA A 99 -9.21 6.65 10.45
N ARG A 100 -10.26 5.96 9.99
CA ARG A 100 -10.77 4.72 10.60
C ARG A 100 -9.68 3.64 10.63
N LEU A 101 -9.05 3.39 9.48
CA LEU A 101 -8.04 2.33 9.36
C LEU A 101 -6.78 2.63 10.19
N ILE A 102 -6.36 3.90 10.27
CA ILE A 102 -5.24 4.31 11.14
C ILE A 102 -5.58 4.11 12.62
N ALA A 103 -6.80 4.45 13.04
CA ALA A 103 -7.23 4.31 14.43
C ALA A 103 -7.24 2.84 14.89
N ASP A 104 -7.59 1.93 13.97
CA ASP A 104 -7.63 0.48 14.24
C ASP A 104 -6.27 -0.21 14.04
N SER A 105 -5.26 0.48 13.49
CA SER A 105 -3.96 -0.09 13.17
C SER A 105 -3.03 -0.10 14.39
N VAL A 106 -2.42 -1.27 14.63
CA VAL A 106 -1.39 -1.45 15.68
C VAL A 106 0.01 -1.58 15.08
N SER A 107 0.12 -1.77 13.77
CA SER A 107 1.38 -2.09 13.10
C SER A 107 2.20 -0.86 12.72
N LYS A 108 3.50 -1.09 12.55
CA LYS A 108 4.47 -0.10 12.05
C LYS A 108 5.20 -0.67 10.82
N GLY A 109 5.99 0.16 10.14
CA GLY A 109 6.81 -0.30 9.02
C GLY A 109 6.00 -0.79 7.81
N TYR A 110 6.51 -1.82 7.14
CA TYR A 110 5.85 -2.46 5.99
C TYR A 110 4.57 -3.21 6.36
N VAL A 111 4.51 -3.76 7.59
CA VAL A 111 3.32 -4.46 8.09
C VAL A 111 2.10 -3.54 8.08
N PHE A 112 2.31 -2.25 8.38
CA PHE A 112 1.26 -1.23 8.31
C PHE A 112 0.59 -1.19 6.92
N GLN A 113 1.36 -1.23 5.82
CA GLN A 113 0.77 -1.15 4.48
C GLN A 113 -0.13 -2.34 4.15
N MET A 114 0.26 -3.53 4.61
CA MET A 114 -0.52 -4.75 4.48
C MET A 114 -1.76 -4.72 5.38
N GLU A 115 -1.61 -4.34 6.65
CA GLU A 115 -2.70 -4.23 7.62
C GLU A 115 -3.81 -3.31 7.12
N MET A 116 -3.46 -2.15 6.56
CA MET A 116 -4.43 -1.18 6.05
C MET A 116 -5.33 -1.79 4.97
N MET A 117 -4.79 -2.55 4.02
CA MET A 117 -5.60 -3.19 2.97
C MET A 117 -6.39 -4.39 3.48
N PHE A 118 -5.79 -5.17 4.39
CA PHE A 118 -6.49 -6.29 4.99
C PHE A 118 -7.70 -5.84 5.80
N ARG A 119 -7.52 -4.87 6.70
CA ARG A 119 -8.62 -4.26 7.46
C ARG A 119 -9.65 -3.61 6.53
N ALA A 120 -9.20 -2.94 5.47
CA ALA A 120 -10.13 -2.34 4.52
C ALA A 120 -11.01 -3.39 3.83
N SER A 121 -10.43 -4.52 3.44
CA SER A 121 -11.16 -5.66 2.87
C SER A 121 -12.14 -6.26 3.89
N LYS A 122 -11.72 -6.46 5.15
CA LYS A 122 -12.59 -6.96 6.23
C LYS A 122 -13.78 -6.02 6.54
N LEU A 123 -13.57 -4.72 6.42
CA LEU A 123 -14.61 -3.70 6.59
C LEU A 123 -15.47 -3.51 5.33
N ASN A 124 -15.27 -4.33 4.28
CA ASN A 124 -15.98 -4.28 3.00
C ASN A 124 -15.83 -2.94 2.25
N TYR A 125 -14.74 -2.20 2.48
CA TYR A 125 -14.43 -1.03 1.67
C TYR A 125 -14.13 -1.45 0.24
N ARG A 126 -14.57 -0.63 -0.72
CA ARG A 126 -14.38 -0.87 -2.15
C ARG A 126 -13.01 -0.37 -2.55
N ILE A 127 -12.14 -1.29 -2.95
CA ILE A 127 -10.76 -0.99 -3.35
C ILE A 127 -10.62 -1.13 -4.88
N GLY A 128 -10.11 -0.08 -5.52
CA GLY A 128 -9.74 -0.09 -6.94
C GLY A 128 -8.23 -0.10 -7.12
N GLU A 129 -7.77 -0.59 -8.28
CA GLU A 129 -6.34 -0.67 -8.60
C GLU A 129 -6.03 0.14 -9.87
N VAL A 130 -4.97 0.95 -9.82
CA VAL A 130 -4.37 1.60 -10.99
C VAL A 130 -2.98 0.99 -11.22
N PRO A 131 -2.69 0.43 -12.40
CA PRO A 131 -1.36 -0.07 -12.72
C PRO A 131 -0.35 1.10 -12.74
N ILE A 132 0.75 0.97 -11.99
CA ILE A 132 1.80 1.98 -11.92
C ILE A 132 3.16 1.40 -12.30
N SER A 133 4.01 2.27 -12.86
CA SER A 133 5.44 2.01 -13.04
C SER A 133 6.20 2.53 -11.82
N PHE A 134 6.78 1.63 -11.04
CA PHE A 134 7.65 1.97 -9.92
C PHE A 134 9.11 1.98 -10.40
N VAL A 135 9.75 3.14 -10.34
CA VAL A 135 11.16 3.30 -10.73
C VAL A 135 11.98 3.30 -9.46
N ASP A 136 13.07 2.52 -9.43
CA ASP A 136 13.97 2.57 -8.28
C ASP A 136 14.55 3.98 -8.11
N ARG A 137 14.72 4.38 -6.86
CA ARG A 137 15.21 5.69 -6.46
C ARG A 137 16.58 5.98 -7.08
N PHE A 138 16.78 7.21 -7.53
CA PHE A 138 18.06 7.68 -8.08
C PHE A 138 19.17 7.78 -7.02
N TYR A 139 18.81 7.94 -5.74
CA TYR A 139 19.75 8.06 -4.61
C TYR A 139 19.25 7.32 -3.36
N GLY A 140 20.16 6.64 -2.65
CA GLY A 140 19.96 6.04 -1.33
C GLY A 140 19.80 4.52 -1.31
N GLU A 141 20.32 3.86 -0.27
CA GLU A 141 20.25 2.40 -0.12
C GLU A 141 18.85 1.92 0.30
N SER A 142 18.47 0.74 -0.19
CA SER A 142 17.20 0.09 0.18
C SER A 142 17.18 -0.22 1.68
N LYS A 143 16.09 0.15 2.36
CA LYS A 143 15.89 -0.17 3.79
C LYS A 143 15.48 -1.63 4.02
N LEU A 144 15.16 -2.36 2.95
CA LEU A 144 14.80 -3.80 2.95
C LEU A 144 15.95 -4.69 3.42
N GLY A 145 16.09 -4.79 4.73
CA GLY A 145 16.92 -5.76 5.43
C GLY A 145 16.17 -7.03 5.80
N GLY A 146 16.90 -8.07 6.23
CA GLY A 146 16.31 -9.34 6.65
C GLY A 146 15.33 -9.22 7.83
N GLN A 147 15.58 -8.28 8.74
CA GLN A 147 14.67 -8.01 9.87
C GLN A 147 13.28 -7.56 9.41
N GLU A 148 13.20 -6.74 8.35
CA GLU A 148 11.92 -6.27 7.83
C GLU A 148 11.09 -7.41 7.23
N ILE A 149 11.75 -8.42 6.65
CA ILE A 149 11.09 -9.63 6.14
C ILE A 149 10.50 -10.44 7.30
N VAL A 150 11.27 -10.62 8.39
CA VAL A 150 10.80 -11.34 9.59
C VAL A 150 9.61 -10.61 10.22
N ASP A 151 9.69 -9.29 10.36
CA ASP A 151 8.61 -8.48 10.90
C ASP A 151 7.36 -8.53 10.01
N TYR A 152 7.54 -8.53 8.69
CA TYR A 152 6.46 -8.71 7.73
C TYR A 152 5.74 -10.04 7.92
N ILE A 153 6.46 -11.15 8.05
CA ILE A 153 5.89 -12.48 8.27
C ILE A 153 5.17 -12.56 9.63
N LYS A 154 5.77 -12.04 10.70
CA LYS A 154 5.12 -11.98 12.02
C LYS A 154 3.82 -11.18 11.98
N GLY A 155 3.85 -10.02 11.32
CA GLY A 155 2.67 -9.19 11.11
C GLY A 155 1.59 -9.91 10.30
N LEU A 156 1.98 -10.63 9.25
CA LEU A 156 1.07 -11.43 8.44
C LEU A 156 0.37 -12.52 9.26
N LEU A 157 1.13 -13.27 10.07
CA LEU A 157 0.56 -14.30 10.95
C LEU A 157 -0.34 -13.69 12.03
N TYR A 158 0.04 -12.56 12.60
CA TYR A 158 -0.80 -11.84 13.57
C TYR A 158 -2.14 -11.45 12.95
N LEU A 159 -2.12 -10.82 11.77
CA LEU A 159 -3.35 -10.43 11.07
C LEU A 159 -4.22 -11.64 10.73
N PHE A 160 -3.60 -12.75 10.29
CA PHE A 160 -4.34 -13.96 9.94
C PHE A 160 -5.05 -14.60 11.14
N VAL A 161 -4.43 -14.57 12.33
CA VAL A 161 -4.95 -15.25 13.52
C VAL A 161 -5.89 -14.38 14.35
N PHE A 162 -5.63 -13.06 14.43
CA PHE A 162 -6.27 -12.20 15.44
C PHE A 162 -7.14 -11.08 14.88
N VAL A 163 -7.21 -10.89 13.55
CA VAL A 163 -7.94 -9.78 12.89
C VAL A 163 -8.90 -10.29 11.81
#